data_AF-A0A9W9X177-F1
#
_entry.id   AF-A0A9W9X177-F1
#
_cell.length_a   1.000
_cell.length_b   1.000
_cell.length_c   1.000
_cell.angle_alpha   90.00
_cell.angle_beta   90.00
_cell.angle_gamma   90.00
#
_symmetry.space_group_name_H-M   'P 1'
#
loop_
_entity.id
_entity.type
_entity.pdbx_description
1 polymer ?
#
loop_
_entity_poly.entity_id
_entity_poly.type
_entity_poly.pdbx_seq_one_letter_code
_entity_poly.pdbx_strand_id
1 'polypeptide(L)'
;MSDDDKDFLDSLEKEASEYSKDVEIDRIRKAFSLDAYAVLDLQPGVTEKDIKIQYRKISLLIHPDKTKNPAAPDAFDRLKKAQTALLDEKQLLLEEEARRRRQLKARLQEEGREQRKEEEELEARKRKRDNEKKWEDTREERIGSWRDFQKGRKPSGDEKKKKKKMKVLG
;
A
#
# COMPACT_ATOMS: atom_id res chain seq x y z
N MET A 1 -26.58 -54.38 28.48
CA MET A 1 -27.54 -53.30 28.19
C MET A 1 -28.60 -53.92 27.33
N SER A 2 -29.86 -53.86 27.77
CA SER A 2 -30.98 -54.26 26.91
C SER A 2 -31.10 -53.29 25.74
N ASP A 3 -31.79 -53.69 24.67
CA ASP A 3 -32.09 -52.78 23.57
C ASP A 3 -32.90 -51.56 24.07
N ASP A 4 -33.76 -51.75 25.09
CA ASP A 4 -34.50 -50.66 25.75
C ASP A 4 -33.59 -49.63 26.46
N ASP A 5 -32.50 -50.08 27.11
CA ASP A 5 -31.54 -49.17 27.76
C ASP A 5 -30.80 -48.31 26.71
N LYS A 6 -30.55 -48.87 25.53
CA LYS A 6 -29.84 -48.20 24.44
C LYS A 6 -30.71 -47.14 23.77
N ASP A 7 -31.98 -47.45 23.54
CA ASP A 7 -32.94 -46.51 22.95
C ASP A 7 -33.23 -45.33 23.90
N PHE A 8 -33.27 -45.58 25.21
CA PHE A 8 -33.38 -44.52 26.22
C PHE A 8 -32.19 -43.56 26.19
N LEU A 9 -30.96 -44.09 26.10
CA LEU A 9 -29.74 -43.27 26.02
C LEU A 9 -29.66 -42.45 24.72
N ASP A 10 -30.04 -43.03 23.58
CA ASP A 10 -30.05 -42.32 22.28
C ASP A 10 -31.09 -41.18 22.27
N SER A 11 -32.25 -41.38 22.90
CA SER A 11 -33.26 -40.33 23.07
C SER A 11 -32.75 -39.18 23.94
N LEU A 12 -32.09 -39.49 25.07
CA LEU A 12 -31.50 -38.49 25.96
C LEU A 12 -30.38 -37.71 25.26
N GLU A 13 -29.54 -38.38 24.47
CA GLU A 13 -28.45 -37.73 23.73
C GLU A 13 -28.98 -36.77 22.65
N LYS A 14 -30.06 -37.16 21.94
CA LYS A 14 -30.75 -36.28 21.01
C LYS A 14 -31.34 -35.06 21.70
N GLU A 15 -32.03 -35.24 22.81
CA GLU A 15 -32.63 -34.13 23.59
C GLU A 15 -31.55 -33.18 24.12
N ALA A 16 -30.45 -33.72 24.64
CA ALA A 16 -29.29 -32.92 25.04
C ALA A 16 -28.68 -32.13 23.87
N SER A 17 -28.62 -32.73 22.68
CA SER A 17 -28.13 -32.06 21.47
C SER A 17 -29.07 -30.94 21.00
N GLU A 18 -30.39 -31.12 21.16
CA GLU A 18 -31.40 -30.10 20.83
C GLU A 18 -31.31 -28.93 21.81
N TYR A 19 -31.20 -29.21 23.11
CA TYR A 19 -31.01 -28.20 24.14
C TYR A 19 -29.76 -27.33 23.87
N SER A 20 -28.64 -27.96 23.49
CA SER A 20 -27.42 -27.21 23.17
C SER A 20 -27.59 -26.27 21.96
N LYS A 21 -28.39 -26.65 20.96
CA LYS A 21 -28.69 -25.79 19.80
C LYS A 21 -29.54 -24.60 20.22
N ASP A 22 -30.56 -24.83 21.03
CA ASP A 22 -31.48 -23.80 21.49
C ASP A 22 -30.81 -22.77 22.39
N VAL A 23 -29.93 -23.21 23.30
CA VAL A 23 -29.11 -22.31 24.13
C VAL A 23 -28.23 -21.41 23.27
N GLU A 24 -27.62 -21.95 22.22
CA GLU A 24 -26.77 -21.18 21.31
C GLU A 24 -27.58 -20.17 20.47
N ILE A 25 -28.74 -20.57 19.98
CA ILE A 25 -29.68 -19.68 19.27
C ILE A 25 -30.06 -18.50 20.18
N ASP A 26 -30.43 -18.78 21.43
CA ASP A 26 -30.79 -17.74 22.40
C ASP A 26 -29.62 -16.83 22.74
N ARG A 27 -28.40 -17.37 22.87
CA ARG A 27 -27.18 -16.59 23.08
C ARG A 27 -26.98 -15.58 21.94
N ILE A 28 -27.06 -16.03 20.69
CA ILE A 28 -26.89 -15.18 19.49
C ILE A 28 -27.95 -14.09 19.41
N ARG A 29 -29.21 -14.42 19.75
CA ARG A 29 -30.31 -13.44 19.73
C ARG A 29 -30.19 -12.40 20.83
N LYS A 30 -29.72 -12.81 22.01
CA LYS A 30 -29.47 -11.93 23.17
C LYS A 30 -28.19 -11.08 23.00
N ALA A 31 -27.23 -11.55 22.20
CA ALA A 31 -26.03 -10.78 21.90
C ALA A 31 -26.37 -9.45 21.21
N PHE A 32 -25.61 -8.40 21.54
CA PHE A 32 -25.81 -7.07 21.00
C PHE A 32 -25.47 -7.06 19.50
N SER A 33 -26.38 -6.55 18.67
CA SER A 33 -26.27 -6.65 17.20
C SER A 33 -25.13 -5.84 16.58
N LEU A 34 -24.59 -4.85 17.30
CA LEU A 34 -23.42 -4.07 16.89
C LEU A 34 -22.09 -4.72 17.34
N ASP A 35 -22.14 -5.66 18.28
CA ASP A 35 -20.96 -6.41 18.72
C ASP A 35 -20.87 -7.74 17.95
N ALA A 36 -20.28 -7.66 16.76
CA ALA A 36 -20.10 -8.82 15.89
C ALA A 36 -19.17 -9.88 16.49
N TYR A 37 -18.25 -9.50 17.38
CA TYR A 37 -17.37 -10.42 18.10
C TYR A 37 -18.15 -11.24 19.14
N ALA A 38 -19.00 -10.59 19.93
CA ALA A 38 -19.88 -11.28 20.88
C ALA A 38 -20.86 -12.23 20.17
N VAL A 39 -21.41 -11.84 19.02
CA VAL A 39 -22.31 -12.71 18.23
C VAL A 39 -21.60 -14.00 17.78
N LEU A 40 -20.34 -13.93 17.38
CA LEU A 40 -19.54 -15.10 16.96
C LEU A 40 -18.86 -15.83 18.11
N ASP A 41 -19.00 -15.36 19.35
CA ASP A 41 -18.31 -15.89 20.53
C ASP A 41 -16.77 -15.83 20.37
N LEU A 42 -16.28 -14.67 19.95
CA LEU A 42 -14.86 -14.42 19.71
C LEU A 42 -14.38 -13.20 20.49
N GLN A 43 -13.08 -13.17 20.79
CA GLN A 43 -12.42 -11.99 21.32
C GLN A 43 -11.96 -11.05 20.20
N PRO A 44 -11.88 -9.74 20.44
CA PRO A 44 -11.24 -8.81 19.51
C PRO A 44 -9.78 -9.23 19.22
N GLY A 45 -9.33 -9.06 17.97
CA GLY A 45 -7.95 -9.34 17.57
C GLY A 45 -7.70 -10.73 16.95
N VAL A 46 -8.70 -11.63 16.95
CA VAL A 46 -8.65 -12.94 16.27
C VAL A 46 -8.41 -12.80 14.76
N THR A 47 -7.82 -13.81 14.12
CA THR A 47 -7.52 -13.75 12.68
C THR A 47 -8.76 -13.98 11.81
N GLU A 48 -8.71 -13.60 10.53
CA GLU A 48 -9.80 -13.89 9.57
C GLU A 48 -10.08 -15.39 9.43
N LYS A 49 -9.06 -16.23 9.63
CA LYS A 49 -9.20 -17.69 9.57
C LYS A 49 -10.07 -18.19 10.71
N ASP A 50 -9.81 -17.70 11.91
CA ASP A 50 -10.56 -18.09 13.12
C ASP A 50 -12.01 -17.66 13.02
N ILE A 51 -12.28 -16.45 12.50
CA ILE A 51 -13.63 -15.95 12.22
C ILE A 51 -14.38 -16.91 11.28
N LYS A 52 -13.73 -17.38 10.20
CA LYS A 52 -14.34 -18.33 9.25
C LYS A 52 -14.58 -19.70 9.84
N ILE A 53 -13.64 -20.21 10.64
CA ILE A 53 -13.75 -21.50 11.32
C ILE A 53 -14.90 -21.47 12.33
N GLN A 54 -14.94 -20.43 13.17
CA GLN A 54 -15.95 -20.26 14.20
C GLN A 54 -17.35 -20.08 13.59
N TYR A 55 -17.47 -19.25 12.55
CA TYR A 55 -18.71 -19.13 11.79
C TYR A 55 -19.19 -20.49 11.29
N ARG A 56 -18.31 -21.28 10.64
CA ARG A 56 -18.67 -22.62 10.14
C ARG A 56 -19.16 -23.54 11.26
N LYS A 57 -18.50 -23.51 12.42
CA LYS A 57 -18.85 -24.33 13.58
C LYS A 57 -20.25 -23.99 14.08
N ILE A 58 -20.51 -22.71 14.34
CA ILE A 58 -21.80 -22.24 14.86
C ILE A 58 -22.89 -22.41 13.79
N SER A 59 -22.63 -22.06 12.53
CA SER A 59 -23.61 -22.13 11.45
C SER A 59 -24.11 -23.56 11.21
N LEU A 60 -23.26 -24.57 11.39
CA LEU A 60 -23.64 -25.97 11.29
C LEU A 60 -24.45 -26.46 12.49
N LEU A 61 -24.18 -25.90 13.67
CA LEU A 61 -24.91 -26.22 14.90
C LEU A 61 -26.35 -25.67 14.85
N ILE A 62 -26.51 -24.41 14.46
CA ILE A 62 -27.81 -23.71 14.46
C ILE A 62 -28.48 -23.62 13.08
N HIS A 63 -28.06 -24.44 12.11
CA HIS A 63 -28.62 -24.37 10.76
C HIS A 63 -30.15 -24.58 10.80
N PRO A 64 -30.96 -23.75 10.10
CA PRO A 64 -32.42 -23.83 10.17
C PRO A 64 -32.99 -25.19 9.70
N ASP A 65 -32.27 -25.91 8.84
CA ASP A 65 -32.64 -27.27 8.39
C ASP A 65 -32.39 -28.37 9.44
N LYS A 66 -31.49 -28.14 10.41
CA LYS A 66 -31.05 -29.15 11.40
C LYS A 66 -31.63 -28.94 12.80
N THR A 67 -32.40 -27.87 12.98
CA THR A 67 -32.96 -27.44 14.26
C THR A 67 -34.47 -27.29 14.12
N LYS A 68 -35.22 -27.65 15.16
CA LYS A 68 -36.69 -27.51 15.18
C LYS A 68 -37.13 -26.13 15.67
N ASN A 69 -36.18 -25.29 16.07
CA ASN A 69 -36.44 -24.01 16.72
C ASN A 69 -36.88 -22.96 15.69
N PRO A 70 -38.05 -22.30 15.89
CA PRO A 70 -38.54 -21.28 14.96
C PRO A 70 -37.64 -20.04 14.87
N ALA A 71 -36.78 -19.81 15.87
CA ALA A 71 -35.86 -18.67 15.91
C ALA A 71 -34.51 -18.92 15.21
N ALA A 72 -34.27 -20.15 14.72
CA ALA A 72 -33.02 -20.49 14.05
C ALA A 72 -32.71 -19.63 12.80
N PRO A 73 -33.68 -19.26 11.93
CA PRO A 73 -33.40 -18.40 10.78
C PRO A 73 -32.88 -17.01 11.18
N ASP A 74 -33.51 -16.37 12.18
CA ASP A 74 -33.10 -15.04 12.69
C ASP A 74 -31.68 -15.08 13.30
N ALA A 75 -31.39 -16.12 14.11
CA ALA A 75 -30.05 -16.31 14.67
C ALA A 75 -29.00 -16.56 13.58
N PHE A 76 -29.33 -17.34 12.55
CA PHE A 76 -28.43 -17.61 11.43
C PHE A 76 -28.12 -16.35 10.62
N ASP A 77 -29.12 -15.51 10.35
CA ASP A 77 -28.93 -14.25 9.63
C ASP A 77 -28.06 -13.27 10.42
N ARG A 78 -28.26 -13.18 11.74
CA ARG A 78 -27.40 -12.39 12.64
C ARG A 78 -25.95 -12.88 12.62
N LEU A 79 -25.75 -14.20 12.69
CA LEU A 79 -24.43 -14.82 12.62
C LEU A 79 -23.72 -14.50 11.30
N LYS A 80 -24.45 -14.60 10.18
CA LYS A 80 -23.93 -14.28 8.84
C LYS A 80 -23.56 -12.81 8.71
N LYS A 81 -24.43 -11.91 9.20
CA LYS A 81 -24.16 -10.47 9.21
C LYS A 81 -22.91 -10.13 10.04
N ALA A 82 -22.76 -10.75 11.22
CA ALA A 82 -21.58 -10.56 12.06
C ALA A 82 -20.30 -11.00 11.35
N GLN A 83 -20.31 -12.16 10.68
CA GLN A 83 -19.16 -12.61 9.91
C GLN A 83 -18.78 -11.62 8.80
N THR A 84 -19.75 -11.17 8.01
CA THR A 84 -19.50 -10.21 6.92
C THR A 84 -18.93 -8.90 7.47
N ALA A 85 -19.50 -8.37 8.56
CA ALA A 85 -19.03 -7.13 9.16
C ALA A 85 -17.56 -7.21 9.63
N LEU A 86 -17.17 -8.31 10.29
CA LEU A 86 -15.80 -8.49 10.77
C LEU A 86 -14.79 -8.65 9.62
N LEU A 87 -15.17 -9.34 8.55
CA LEU A 87 -14.30 -9.51 7.39
C LEU A 87 -14.13 -8.18 6.64
N ASP A 88 -15.20 -7.41 6.47
CA ASP A 88 -15.16 -6.10 5.81
C ASP A 88 -14.33 -5.08 6.60
N GLU A 89 -14.53 -5.01 7.92
CA GLU A 89 -13.74 -4.15 8.82
C GLU A 89 -12.24 -4.42 8.67
N LYS A 90 -11.83 -5.69 8.65
CA LYS A 90 -10.42 -6.05 8.47
C LYS A 90 -9.88 -5.67 7.11
N GLN A 91 -10.66 -5.87 6.04
CA GLN A 91 -10.25 -5.47 4.70
C GLN A 91 -10.08 -3.95 4.60
N LEU A 92 -11.02 -3.17 5.15
CA LEU A 92 -10.94 -1.71 5.18
C LEU A 92 -9.69 -1.22 5.91
N LEU A 93 -9.37 -1.79 7.08
CA LEU A 93 -8.16 -1.43 7.84
C LEU A 93 -6.87 -1.68 7.02
N LEU A 94 -6.79 -2.82 6.32
CA LEU A 94 -5.65 -3.14 5.45
C LEU A 94 -5.55 -2.19 4.25
N GLU A 95 -6.68 -1.86 3.64
CA GLU A 95 -6.73 -0.92 2.51
C GLU A 95 -6.33 0.51 2.90
N GLU A 96 -6.78 0.97 4.07
CA GLU A 96 -6.40 2.25 4.64
C GLU A 96 -4.90 2.32 4.93
N GLU A 97 -4.34 1.29 5.54
CA GLU A 97 -2.90 1.20 5.79
C GLU A 97 -2.10 1.22 4.47
N ALA A 98 -2.51 0.43 3.48
CA ALA A 98 -1.89 0.41 2.16
C ALA A 98 -1.99 1.78 1.46
N ARG A 99 -3.13 2.48 1.61
CA ARG A 99 -3.32 3.84 1.10
C ARG A 99 -2.35 4.81 1.77
N ARG A 100 -2.23 4.79 3.10
CA ARG A 100 -1.28 5.63 3.85
C ARG A 100 0.16 5.39 3.40
N ARG A 101 0.55 4.11 3.26
CA ARG A 101 1.91 3.74 2.78
C ARG A 101 2.20 4.25 1.38
N ARG A 102 1.22 4.15 0.45
CA ARG A 102 1.34 4.69 -0.90
C ARG A 102 1.47 6.21 -0.91
N GLN A 103 0.66 6.91 -0.12
CA GLN A 103 0.72 8.37 0.01
C GLN A 103 2.06 8.84 0.57
N LEU A 104 2.57 8.19 1.62
CA LEU A 104 3.88 8.52 2.19
C LEU A 104 5.00 8.30 1.18
N LYS A 105 4.98 7.18 0.45
CA LYS A 105 5.97 6.90 -0.59
C LYS A 105 5.91 7.93 -1.73
N ALA A 106 4.72 8.34 -2.14
CA ALA A 106 4.54 9.36 -3.17
C ALA A 106 5.13 10.71 -2.74
N ARG A 107 4.86 11.14 -1.50
CA ARG A 107 5.43 12.37 -0.92
C ARG A 107 6.96 12.35 -0.89
N LEU A 108 7.56 11.28 -0.36
CA LEU A 108 9.02 11.14 -0.34
C LEU A 108 9.64 11.15 -1.75
N GLN A 109 8.95 10.55 -2.73
CA GLN A 109 9.42 10.57 -4.12
C GLN A 109 9.30 11.96 -4.76
N GLU A 110 8.27 12.72 -4.41
CA GLU A 110 8.07 14.10 -4.85
C GLU A 110 9.10 15.03 -4.22
N GLU A 111 9.29 14.99 -2.90
CA GLU A 111 10.35 15.71 -2.19
C GLU A 111 11.73 15.38 -2.76
N GLY A 112 12.01 14.09 -3.03
CA GLY A 112 13.28 13.69 -3.66
C GLY A 112 13.41 14.09 -5.15
N ARG A 113 12.31 14.41 -5.84
CA ARG A 113 12.36 15.02 -7.18
C ARG A 113 12.59 16.53 -7.08
N GLU A 114 11.98 17.19 -6.12
CA GLU A 114 12.14 18.63 -5.87
C GLU A 114 13.56 18.94 -5.40
N GLN A 115 14.09 18.21 -4.43
CA GLN A 115 15.47 18.38 -3.96
C GLN A 115 16.49 18.23 -5.10
N ARG A 116 16.29 17.26 -6.00
CA ARG A 116 17.17 17.11 -7.17
C ARG A 116 17.07 18.28 -8.15
N LYS A 117 15.87 18.83 -8.35
CA LYS A 117 15.69 20.04 -9.18
C LYS A 117 16.35 21.26 -8.55
N GLU A 118 16.19 21.45 -7.24
CA GLU A 118 16.81 22.54 -6.49
C GLU A 118 18.33 22.44 -6.51
N GLU A 119 18.88 21.25 -6.30
CA GLU A 119 20.32 20.99 -6.37
C GLU A 119 20.88 21.27 -7.77
N GLU A 120 20.20 20.78 -8.83
CA GLU A 120 20.58 21.05 -10.22
C GLU A 120 20.53 22.55 -10.55
N GLU A 121 19.52 23.28 -10.07
CA GLU A 121 19.41 24.73 -10.28
C GLU A 121 20.54 25.48 -9.55
N LEU A 122 20.83 25.12 -8.30
CA LEU A 122 21.94 25.69 -7.53
C LEU A 122 23.28 25.42 -8.20
N GLU A 123 23.51 24.20 -8.69
CA GLU A 123 24.72 23.83 -9.40
C GLU A 123 24.83 24.56 -10.74
N ALA A 124 23.74 24.68 -11.51
CA ALA A 124 23.71 25.44 -12.75
C ALA A 124 24.02 26.92 -12.50
N ARG A 125 23.49 27.51 -11.42
CA ARG A 125 23.76 28.88 -11.01
C ARG A 125 25.22 29.07 -10.61
N LYS A 126 25.79 28.12 -9.86
CA LYS A 126 27.21 28.11 -9.49
C LYS A 126 28.09 27.99 -10.72
N ARG A 127 27.78 27.06 -11.62
CA ARG A 127 28.49 26.86 -12.90
C ARG A 127 28.46 28.12 -13.77
N LYS A 128 27.31 28.80 -13.85
CA LYS A 128 27.18 30.06 -14.59
C LYS A 128 28.09 31.14 -13.99
N ARG A 129 28.07 31.29 -12.66
CA ARG A 129 28.94 32.24 -11.94
C ARG A 129 30.42 31.94 -12.16
N ASP A 130 30.81 30.68 -12.06
CA ASP A 130 32.20 30.25 -12.25
C ASP A 130 32.65 30.47 -13.70
N ASN A 131 31.77 30.22 -14.68
CA ASN A 131 32.05 30.51 -16.09
C ASN A 131 32.18 32.02 -16.36
N GLU A 132 31.29 32.84 -15.81
CA GLU A 132 31.34 34.30 -15.95
C GLU A 132 32.60 34.88 -15.31
N LYS A 133 32.95 34.40 -14.11
CA LYS A 133 34.21 34.76 -13.45
C LYS A 133 35.42 34.40 -14.32
N LYS A 134 35.50 33.16 -14.81
CA LYS A 134 36.58 32.73 -15.73
C LYS A 134 36.62 33.56 -17.02
N TRP A 135 35.46 33.96 -17.54
CA TRP A 135 35.35 34.81 -18.72
C TRP A 135 35.88 36.23 -18.46
N GLU A 136 35.61 36.80 -17.29
CA GLU A 136 36.16 38.11 -16.89
C GLU A 136 37.66 38.01 -16.55
N ASP A 137 38.11 36.97 -15.86
CA ASP A 137 39.53 36.80 -15.51
C ASP A 137 40.40 36.68 -16.77
N THR A 138 39.91 35.99 -17.81
CA THR A 138 40.60 35.87 -19.12
C THR A 138 40.33 37.04 -20.07
N ARG A 139 39.63 38.09 -19.63
CA ARG A 139 39.24 39.22 -20.47
C ARG A 139 40.44 39.98 -21.03
N GLU A 140 41.43 40.30 -20.20
CA GLU A 140 42.62 41.06 -20.63
C GLU A 140 43.45 40.27 -21.65
N GLU A 141 43.62 38.96 -21.43
CA GLU A 141 44.28 38.08 -22.40
C GLU A 141 43.54 38.01 -23.73
N ARG A 142 42.20 37.87 -23.70
CA ARG A 142 41.39 37.88 -24.93
C ARG A 142 41.44 39.23 -25.65
N ILE A 143 41.35 40.35 -24.92
CA ILE A 143 41.44 41.70 -25.49
C ILE A 143 42.83 41.93 -26.09
N GLY A 144 43.89 41.46 -25.43
CA GLY A 144 45.26 41.47 -25.95
C GLY A 144 45.36 40.72 -27.28
N SER A 145 44.90 39.46 -27.31
CA SER A 145 44.87 38.64 -28.53
C SER A 145 44.05 39.28 -29.66
N TRP A 146 42.92 39.94 -29.36
CA TRP A 146 42.10 40.62 -30.34
C TRP A 146 42.76 41.90 -30.89
N ARG A 147 43.41 42.69 -30.02
CA ARG A 147 44.20 43.87 -30.42
C ARG A 147 45.35 43.49 -31.35
N ASP A 148 46.02 42.37 -31.08
CA ASP A 148 47.11 41.86 -31.93
C ASP A 148 46.59 41.35 -33.28
N PHE A 149 45.45 40.65 -33.29
CA PHE A 149 44.76 40.26 -34.51
C PHE A 149 44.34 41.47 -35.37
N GLN A 150 43.85 42.54 -34.75
CA GLN A 150 43.49 43.78 -35.44
C GLN A 150 44.72 44.52 -35.98
N LYS A 151 45.84 44.54 -35.23
CA LYS A 151 47.12 45.10 -35.72
C LYS A 151 47.68 44.32 -36.91
N GLY A 152 47.45 43.01 -36.97
CA GLY A 152 47.75 42.17 -38.14
C GLY A 152 46.84 42.37 -39.35
N ARG A 153 45.80 43.24 -39.25
CA ARG A 153 44.80 43.49 -40.29
C ARG A 153 44.98 44.83 -41.03
N LYS A 154 46.02 45.62 -40.72
CA LYS A 154 46.43 46.73 -41.61
C LYS A 154 46.99 46.14 -42.92
N PRO A 155 46.67 46.68 -44.11
CA PRO A 155 47.42 46.37 -45.31
C PRO A 155 48.77 47.09 -45.22
N SER A 156 49.76 46.48 -44.56
CA SER A 156 51.15 46.76 -44.91
C SER A 156 51.48 45.82 -46.07
N GLY A 157 51.81 46.41 -47.22
CA GLY A 157 52.08 45.70 -48.46
C GLY A 157 53.07 44.54 -48.30
N ASP A 158 52.92 43.58 -49.21
CA ASP A 158 53.87 42.54 -49.60
C ASP A 158 54.62 41.82 -48.46
N GLU A 159 54.11 40.65 -48.06
CA GLU A 159 55.02 39.52 -47.82
C GLU A 159 54.34 38.15 -48.04
N LYS A 160 54.79 37.48 -49.11
CA LYS A 160 54.41 36.11 -49.48
C LYS A 160 54.79 35.12 -48.36
N LYS A 161 53.81 34.54 -47.66
CA LYS A 161 54.03 33.29 -46.89
C LYS A 161 53.38 32.09 -47.59
N LYS A 162 54.26 31.24 -48.14
CA LYS A 162 53.98 29.97 -48.80
C LYS A 162 53.08 29.07 -47.94
N LYS A 163 51.96 28.61 -48.50
CA LYS A 163 51.17 27.49 -47.96
C LYS A 163 52.04 26.23 -47.90
N LYS A 164 52.47 25.82 -46.71
CA LYS A 164 53.00 24.47 -46.50
C LYS A 164 51.78 23.53 -46.45
N LYS A 165 51.53 22.81 -47.55
CA LYS A 165 50.56 21.70 -47.61
C LYS A 165 50.87 20.73 -46.46
N MET A 166 49.93 20.58 -45.53
CA MET A 166 49.95 19.47 -44.60
C MET A 166 49.50 18.24 -45.38
N LYS A 167 50.40 17.28 -45.58
CA LYS A 167 50.06 15.98 -46.16
C LYS A 167 49.21 15.24 -45.13
N VAL A 168 47.95 14.97 -45.47
CA VAL A 168 47.15 13.93 -44.83
C VAL A 168 47.70 12.60 -45.34
N LEU A 169 48.27 11.80 -44.44
CA LEU A 169 48.55 10.38 -44.67
C LEU A 169 47.21 9.64 -44.62
N GLY A 170 46.97 8.81 -45.63
CA GLY A 170 45.86 7.86 -45.66
C GLY A 170 46.08 6.69 -44.72
#